data_AF-A0A7C2BQD4-F1
#
_entry.id   AF-A0A7C2BQD4-F1
#
_cell.length_a   1.000
_cell.length_b   1.000
_cell.length_c   1.000
_cell.angle_alpha   90.00
_cell.angle_beta   90.00
_cell.angle_gamma   90.00
#
_symmetry.space_group_name_H-M   'P 1'
#
loop_
_entity.id
_entity.type
_entity.pdbx_description
1 polymer ?
#
loop_
_entity_poly.entity_id
_entity_poly.type
_entity_poly.pdbx_seq_one_letter_code
_entity_poly.pdbx_strand_id
1 'polypeptide(L)'
;MERSTPQQAETVQLGLFATALRIIGPKRRDYSGDADPYRNLRSAEILGVEPWRGALVRLLDKVSRIARLAERGGTGEVSSESLIDTAADLLNYTAIAVGLVIETMPDAQRRELLSRLAEAARTIRHSNGKERRHSEQTHDALTAPAAQG
;
A
#
# COMPACT_ATOMS: atom_id res chain seq x y z
N MET A 1 -16.96 24.61 -0.11
CA MET A 1 -16.31 23.44 -0.73
C MET A 1 -17.32 22.32 -0.77
N GLU A 2 -17.57 21.74 -1.94
CA GLU A 2 -18.41 20.56 -2.08
C GLU A 2 -17.75 19.36 -1.37
N ARG A 3 -18.54 18.55 -0.67
CA ARG A 3 -18.06 17.39 0.08
C ARG A 3 -18.04 16.16 -0.84
N SER A 4 -17.09 15.25 -0.60
CA SER A 4 -17.03 13.99 -1.35
C SER A 4 -18.24 13.10 -1.09
N THR A 5 -18.70 12.39 -2.12
CA THR A 5 -19.69 11.32 -1.98
C THR A 5 -19.06 10.04 -1.41
N PRO A 6 -19.85 9.08 -0.90
CA PRO A 6 -19.33 7.78 -0.46
C PRO A 6 -18.52 7.05 -1.55
N GLN A 7 -18.99 7.08 -2.80
CA GLN A 7 -18.31 6.45 -3.93
C GLN A 7 -16.94 7.08 -4.20
N GLN A 8 -16.83 8.41 -4.07
CA GLN A 8 -15.56 9.12 -4.24
C GLN A 8 -14.57 8.76 -3.12
N ALA A 9 -15.03 8.69 -1.87
CA ALA A 9 -14.20 8.30 -0.73
C ALA A 9 -13.66 6.86 -0.88
N GLU A 10 -14.52 5.93 -1.31
CA GLU A 10 -14.12 4.55 -1.61
C GLU A 10 -13.09 4.48 -2.74
N THR A 11 -13.32 5.24 -3.82
CA THR A 11 -12.39 5.32 -4.96
C THR A 11 -11.00 5.78 -4.51
N VAL A 12 -10.92 6.79 -3.65
CA VAL A 12 -9.66 7.26 -3.07
C VAL A 12 -8.98 6.16 -2.27
N GLN A 13 -9.72 5.47 -1.39
CA GLN A 13 -9.16 4.41 -0.55
C GLN A 13 -8.62 3.24 -1.37
N LEU A 14 -9.40 2.72 -2.31
CA LEU A 14 -9.00 1.59 -3.16
C LEU A 14 -7.85 1.96 -4.09
N GLY A 15 -7.93 3.13 -4.73
CA GLY A 15 -6.88 3.64 -5.62
C GLY A 15 -5.56 3.85 -4.90
N LEU A 16 -5.61 4.34 -3.65
CA LEU A 16 -4.43 4.52 -2.82
C LEU A 16 -3.77 3.18 -2.46
N PHE A 17 -4.55 2.18 -2.02
CA PHE A 17 -4.01 0.84 -1.74
C PHE A 17 -3.41 0.17 -2.99
N ALA A 18 -4.10 0.26 -4.13
CA ALA A 18 -3.60 -0.26 -5.39
C ALA A 18 -2.27 0.41 -5.79
N THR A 19 -2.18 1.73 -5.59
CA THR A 19 -0.95 2.50 -5.88
C THR A 19 0.19 2.09 -4.96
N ALA A 20 -0.06 1.92 -3.66
CA ALA A 20 0.95 1.47 -2.71
C ALA A 20 1.54 0.10 -3.11
N LEU A 21 0.68 -0.85 -3.47
CA LEU A 21 1.09 -2.18 -3.96
C LEU A 21 1.88 -2.10 -5.27
N ARG A 22 1.46 -1.23 -6.20
CA ARG A 22 2.15 -1.01 -7.48
C ARG A 22 3.55 -0.45 -7.28
N ILE A 23 3.74 0.47 -6.33
CA ILE A 23 5.05 1.09 -6.05
C ILE A 23 6.00 0.11 -5.36
N ILE A 24 5.50 -0.65 -4.39
CA ILE A 24 6.38 -1.53 -3.59
C ILE A 24 6.74 -2.83 -4.32
N GLY A 25 5.94 -3.28 -5.29
CA GLY A 25 6.20 -4.49 -6.08
C GLY A 25 7.53 -4.47 -6.85
N PRO A 26 7.78 -3.46 -7.71
CA PRO A 26 9.06 -3.27 -8.39
C PRO A 26 10.21 -3.03 -7.41
N LYS A 27 10.02 -2.16 -6.41
CA LYS A 27 11.04 -1.93 -5.36
C LYS A 27 11.46 -3.24 -4.71
N ARG A 28 10.50 -4.08 -4.26
CA ARG A 28 10.78 -5.41 -3.71
C ARG A 28 11.45 -6.36 -4.69
N ARG A 29 11.21 -6.23 -6.01
CA ARG A 29 11.89 -7.04 -7.03
C ARG A 29 13.32 -6.56 -7.29
N ASP A 30 13.56 -5.27 -7.30
CA ASP A 30 14.91 -4.70 -7.35
C ASP A 30 15.70 -5.07 -6.08
N TYR A 31 15.02 -5.23 -4.94
CA TYR A 31 15.56 -5.83 -3.71
C TYR A 31 15.49 -7.37 -3.65
N SER A 32 14.84 -8.06 -4.58
CA SER A 32 14.66 -9.53 -4.52
C SER A 32 15.89 -10.33 -4.95
N GLY A 33 16.94 -9.64 -5.39
CA GLY A 33 18.30 -10.21 -5.40
C GLY A 33 18.94 -10.28 -4.01
N ASP A 34 18.38 -9.58 -3.02
CA ASP A 34 18.83 -9.59 -1.64
C ASP A 34 17.96 -10.51 -0.77
N ALA A 35 18.61 -11.34 0.06
CA ALA A 35 17.96 -12.20 1.04
C ALA A 35 17.22 -11.43 2.16
N ASP A 36 17.45 -10.12 2.26
CA ASP A 36 16.92 -9.26 3.31
C ASP A 36 16.06 -8.12 2.73
N PRO A 37 14.72 -8.18 2.89
CA PRO A 37 13.81 -7.18 2.33
C PRO A 37 13.92 -5.79 2.98
N TYR A 38 14.70 -5.64 4.06
CA TYR A 38 14.87 -4.38 4.80
C TYR A 38 16.32 -3.89 4.85
N ARG A 39 17.23 -4.41 4.02
CA ARG A 39 18.67 -4.09 4.06
C ARG A 39 18.95 -2.58 4.14
N ASN A 40 18.27 -1.79 3.31
CA ASN A 40 18.45 -0.33 3.27
C ASN A 40 18.07 0.36 4.58
N LEU A 41 17.09 -0.16 5.32
CA LEU A 41 16.67 0.35 6.63
C LEU A 41 17.62 -0.11 7.74
N ARG A 42 18.28 -1.26 7.61
CA ARG A 42 19.27 -1.75 8.58
C ARG A 42 20.52 -0.89 8.65
N SER A 43 20.83 -0.11 7.60
CA SER A 43 21.93 0.86 7.62
C SER A 43 21.85 1.86 8.79
N ALA A 44 20.67 2.11 9.36
CA ALA A 44 20.48 2.94 10.55
C ALA A 44 21.23 2.41 11.78
N GLU A 45 21.54 1.11 11.84
CA GLU A 45 22.28 0.48 12.94
C GLU A 45 23.71 1.02 13.04
N ILE A 46 24.30 1.49 11.94
CA ILE A 46 25.63 2.14 11.92
C ILE A 46 25.64 3.39 12.83
N LEU A 47 24.48 4.02 13.01
CA LEU A 47 24.28 5.19 13.86
C LEU A 47 23.69 4.84 15.23
N GLY A 48 23.60 3.54 15.57
CA GLY A 48 23.00 3.08 16.83
C GLY A 48 21.48 3.23 16.88
N VAL A 49 20.81 3.31 15.73
CA VAL A 49 19.35 3.45 15.64
C VAL A 49 18.75 2.12 15.17
N GLU A 50 17.76 1.61 15.89
CA GLU A 50 17.07 0.40 15.47
C GLU A 50 16.31 0.64 14.15
N PRO A 51 16.35 -0.31 13.20
CA PRO A 51 15.80 -0.09 11.86
C PRO A 51 14.34 0.33 11.84
N TRP A 52 13.52 -0.22 12.75
CA TRP A 52 12.10 0.16 12.86
C TRP A 52 11.92 1.62 13.29
N ARG A 53 12.80 2.15 14.15
CA ARG A 53 12.79 3.58 14.50
C ARG A 53 13.16 4.44 13.29
N GLY A 54 14.16 4.02 12.51
CA GLY A 54 14.51 4.68 11.25
C GLY A 54 13.34 4.71 10.25
N ALA A 55 12.59 3.61 10.15
CA ALA A 55 11.38 3.55 9.32
C ALA A 55 10.28 4.52 9.80
N LEU A 56 10.10 4.69 11.12
CA LEU A 56 9.16 5.67 11.67
C LEU A 56 9.55 7.12 11.36
N VAL A 57 10.85 7.45 11.38
CA VAL A 57 11.32 8.77 10.95
C VAL A 57 10.95 9.02 9.48
N ARG A 58 11.17 8.03 8.61
CA ARG A 58 10.81 8.12 7.18
C ARG A 58 9.30 8.27 6.97
N LEU A 59 8.48 7.65 7.82
CA LEU A 59 7.04 7.82 7.85
C LEU A 59 6.66 9.26 8.19
N LEU A 60 7.30 9.86 9.20
CA LEU A 60 7.08 11.27 9.57
C LEU A 60 7.44 12.26 8.45
N ASP A 61 8.46 11.97 7.65
CA ASP A 61 8.76 12.78 6.47
C ASP A 61 7.58 12.82 5.49
N LYS A 62 6.89 11.68 5.31
CA LYS A 62 5.75 11.56 4.40
C LYS A 62 4.52 12.27 4.96
N VAL A 63 4.29 12.19 6.28
CA VAL A 63 3.24 12.99 6.95
C VAL A 63 3.48 14.48 6.75
N SER A 64 4.71 14.94 7.02
CA SER A 64 5.10 16.35 6.84
C SER A 64 4.92 16.81 5.40
N ARG A 65 5.21 15.95 4.43
CA ARG A 65 5.02 16.22 3.01
C ARG A 65 3.55 16.30 2.62
N ILE A 66 2.69 15.41 3.12
CA ILE A 66 1.24 15.47 2.89
C ILE A 66 0.68 16.80 3.41
N ALA A 67 1.08 17.24 4.60
CA ALA A 67 0.65 18.53 5.15
C ALA A 67 1.02 19.69 4.21
N ARG A 68 2.26 19.75 3.74
CA ARG A 68 2.73 20.78 2.78
C ARG A 68 2.00 20.73 1.45
N LEU A 69 1.70 19.53 0.92
CA LEU A 69 0.93 19.38 -0.31
C LEU A 69 -0.52 19.83 -0.10
N ALA A 70 -1.12 19.55 1.06
CA ALA A 70 -2.47 19.97 1.39
C ALA A 70 -2.60 21.51 1.44
N GLU A 71 -1.62 22.19 2.03
CA GLU A 71 -1.52 23.66 2.04
C GLU A 71 -1.47 24.26 0.62
N ARG A 72 -1.00 23.48 -0.37
CA ARG A 72 -0.87 23.86 -1.79
C ARG A 72 -2.00 23.32 -2.67
N GLY A 73 -3.11 22.86 -2.07
CA GLY A 73 -4.25 22.33 -2.83
C GLY A 73 -4.00 20.95 -3.45
N GLY A 74 -3.07 20.17 -2.89
CA GLY A 74 -2.75 18.80 -3.32
C GLY A 74 -1.73 18.70 -4.44
N THR A 75 -1.16 19.82 -4.91
CA THR A 75 -0.17 19.84 -5.99
C THR A 75 1.26 20.08 -5.46
N GLY A 76 2.21 19.33 -6.00
CA GLY A 76 3.63 19.55 -5.79
C GLY A 76 4.24 20.27 -7.00
N GLU A 77 5.37 20.94 -6.81
CA GLU A 77 6.15 21.55 -7.91
C GLU A 77 6.80 20.49 -8.81
N VAL A 78 6.97 19.27 -8.29
CA VAL A 78 7.52 18.12 -9.00
C VAL A 78 6.40 17.15 -9.36
N SER A 79 6.19 16.91 -10.66
CA SER A 79 5.10 16.07 -11.19
C SER A 79 5.17 14.61 -10.74
N SER A 80 6.36 14.09 -10.44
CA SER A 80 6.58 12.73 -9.96
C SER A 80 6.35 12.54 -8.46
N GLU A 81 5.97 13.60 -7.73
CA GLU A 81 5.77 13.54 -6.28
C GLU A 81 4.36 14.03 -5.89
N SER A 82 3.36 13.36 -6.46
CA SER A 82 1.95 13.66 -6.20
C SER A 82 1.55 13.35 -4.74
N LEU A 83 0.42 13.92 -4.32
CA LEU A 83 -0.21 13.59 -3.02
C LEU A 83 -0.48 12.09 -2.89
N ILE A 84 -0.94 11.45 -3.97
CA ILE A 84 -1.27 10.02 -3.98
C ILE A 84 0.01 9.17 -3.86
N ASP A 85 1.08 9.52 -4.56
CA ASP A 85 2.35 8.79 -4.45
C ASP A 85 2.96 8.95 -3.05
N THR A 86 2.88 10.15 -2.46
CA THR A 86 3.36 10.40 -1.10
C THR A 86 2.55 9.60 -0.06
N ALA A 87 1.23 9.59 -0.20
CA ALA A 87 0.36 8.80 0.68
C ALA A 87 0.55 7.29 0.49
N ALA A 88 0.83 6.84 -0.73
CA ALA A 88 1.14 5.44 -1.01
C ALA A 88 2.48 5.03 -0.38
N ASP A 89 3.49 5.90 -0.44
CA ASP A 89 4.76 5.71 0.28
C ASP A 89 4.55 5.68 1.80
N LEU A 90 3.65 6.51 2.36
CA LEU A 90 3.29 6.47 3.77
C LEU A 90 2.75 5.10 4.19
N LEU A 91 1.81 4.54 3.40
CA LEU A 91 1.28 3.20 3.64
C LEU A 91 2.36 2.12 3.58
N ASN A 92 3.25 2.22 2.59
CA ASN A 92 4.37 1.30 2.42
C ASN A 92 5.36 1.36 3.59
N TYR A 93 5.73 2.55 4.05
CA TYR A 93 6.61 2.72 5.21
C TYR A 93 5.95 2.26 6.51
N THR A 94 4.63 2.43 6.65
CA THR A 94 3.87 1.83 7.76
C THR A 94 4.03 0.31 7.75
N ALA A 95 3.82 -0.34 6.60
CA ALA A 95 3.96 -1.79 6.48
C ALA A 95 5.40 -2.27 6.73
N ILE A 96 6.42 -1.53 6.26
CA ILE A 96 7.83 -1.82 6.50
C ILE A 96 8.17 -1.69 8.00
N ALA A 97 7.75 -0.60 8.64
CA ALA A 97 7.99 -0.39 10.07
C ALA A 97 7.36 -1.52 10.90
N VAL A 98 6.12 -1.90 10.61
CA VAL A 98 5.46 -3.04 11.24
C VAL A 98 6.24 -4.34 11.00
N GLY A 99 6.69 -4.59 9.77
CA GLY A 99 7.51 -5.76 9.44
C GLY A 99 8.80 -5.84 10.27
N LEU A 100 9.51 -4.73 10.43
CA LEU A 100 10.71 -4.64 11.27
C LEU A 100 10.40 -4.82 12.75
N VAL A 101 9.29 -4.28 13.26
CA VAL A 101 8.85 -4.53 14.65
C VAL A 101 8.54 -6.02 14.87
N ILE A 102 7.88 -6.66 13.91
CA ILE A 102 7.56 -8.09 13.96
C ILE A 102 8.83 -8.95 14.07
N GLU A 103 9.95 -8.55 13.47
CA GLU A 103 11.23 -9.25 13.62
C GLU A 103 11.78 -9.21 15.06
N THR A 104 11.42 -8.19 15.84
CA THR A 104 11.84 -8.04 17.24
C THR A 104 10.94 -8.78 18.22
N MET A 105 9.78 -9.29 17.77
CA MET A 105 8.83 -9.98 18.64
C MET A 105 9.30 -11.39 19.00
N PRO A 106 8.88 -11.93 20.16
CA PRO A 106 9.08 -13.34 20.48
C PRO A 106 8.48 -14.25 19.41
N ASP A 107 9.20 -15.32 19.09
CA ASP A 107 8.88 -16.28 18.03
C ASP A 107 7.42 -16.77 18.00
N ALA A 108 6.87 -17.11 19.17
CA ALA A 108 5.48 -17.58 19.26
C ALA A 108 4.49 -16.47 18.86
N GLN A 109 4.70 -15.25 19.32
CA GLN A 109 3.85 -14.09 19.01
C GLN A 109 3.98 -13.71 17.53
N ARG A 110 5.21 -13.73 16.99
CA ARG A 110 5.50 -13.47 15.58
C ARG A 110 4.76 -14.44 14.66
N ARG A 111 4.83 -15.75 14.93
CA ARG A 111 4.17 -16.78 14.11
C ARG A 111 2.65 -16.64 14.12
N GLU A 112 2.07 -16.36 15.28
CA GLU A 112 0.62 -16.16 15.43
C GLU A 112 0.16 -14.95 14.62
N LEU A 113 0.83 -13.81 14.78
CA LEU A 113 0.49 -12.58 14.05
C LEU A 113 0.62 -12.76 12.53
N LEU A 114 1.72 -13.37 12.06
CA LEU A 114 1.93 -13.60 10.63
C LEU A 114 0.86 -14.54 10.04
N SER A 115 0.40 -15.54 10.81
CA SER A 115 -0.67 -16.44 10.37
C SER A 115 -2.00 -15.70 10.19
N ARG A 116 -2.37 -14.85 11.15
CA ARG A 116 -3.57 -13.99 11.08
C ARG A 116 -3.52 -13.02 9.90
N LEU A 117 -2.35 -12.39 9.66
CA LEU A 117 -2.15 -11.49 8.52
C LEU A 117 -2.25 -12.23 7.18
N ALA A 118 -1.68 -13.44 7.10
CA ALA A 118 -1.77 -14.26 5.89
C ALA A 118 -3.20 -14.68 5.59
N GLU A 119 -4.01 -15.00 6.61
CA GLU A 119 -5.43 -15.28 6.47
C GLU A 119 -6.21 -14.07 5.94
N ALA A 120 -6.05 -12.90 6.57
CA ALA A 120 -6.69 -11.67 6.12
C ALA A 120 -6.36 -11.34 4.64
N ALA A 121 -5.10 -11.52 4.24
CA ALA A 121 -4.66 -11.29 2.87
C ALA A 121 -5.23 -12.31 1.85
N ARG A 122 -5.62 -13.51 2.28
CA ARG A 122 -6.31 -14.49 1.42
C ARG A 122 -7.77 -14.10 1.20
N THR A 123 -8.48 -13.67 2.24
CA THR A 123 -9.88 -13.25 2.15
C THR A 123 -10.07 -12.12 1.14
N ILE A 124 -9.19 -11.12 1.13
CA ILE A 124 -9.24 -10.00 0.17
C ILE A 124 -9.06 -10.49 -1.28
N ARG A 125 -8.14 -11.43 -1.52
CA ARG A 125 -7.92 -11.98 -2.88
C ARG A 125 -9.10 -12.82 -3.38
N HIS A 126 -9.81 -13.52 -2.50
CA HIS A 126 -10.98 -14.30 -2.86
C HIS A 126 -12.23 -13.44 -3.12
N SER A 127 -12.45 -12.38 -2.34
CA SER A 127 -13.55 -11.43 -2.58
C SER A 127 -13.40 -10.72 -3.93
N ASN A 128 -12.18 -10.21 -4.23
CA ASN A 128 -11.89 -9.57 -5.51
C ASN A 128 -12.00 -10.53 -6.72
N GLY A 129 -11.76 -11.83 -6.52
CA GLY A 129 -11.92 -12.85 -7.55
C GLY A 129 -13.38 -13.26 -7.83
N LYS A 130 -14.28 -13.12 -6.85
CA LYS A 130 -15.73 -13.32 -7.04
C LYS A 130 -16.40 -12.11 -7.69
N GLU A 131 -16.03 -10.90 -7.30
CA GLU A 131 -16.56 -9.67 -7.89
C GLU A 131 -16.18 -9.51 -9.36
N ARG A 132 -14.92 -9.81 -9.74
CA ARG A 132 -14.49 -9.79 -11.15
C ARG A 132 -15.30 -10.72 -12.05
N ARG A 133 -15.61 -11.93 -11.58
CA ARG A 133 -16.45 -12.90 -12.33
C ARG A 133 -17.87 -12.41 -12.49
N HIS A 134 -18.41 -11.71 -11.49
CA HIS A 134 -19.77 -11.16 -11.57
C HIS A 134 -19.83 -9.94 -12.51
N SER A 135 -18.83 -9.05 -12.48
CA SER A 135 -18.73 -7.90 -13.38
C SER A 135 -18.50 -8.31 -14.85
N GLU A 136 -17.67 -9.33 -15.09
CA GLU A 136 -17.41 -9.87 -16.44
C GLU A 136 -18.66 -10.58 -17.00
N GLN A 137 -19.40 -11.34 -16.18
CA GLN A 137 -20.67 -11.95 -16.58
C GLN A 137 -21.77 -10.92 -16.87
N THR A 138 -21.83 -9.81 -16.11
CA THR A 138 -22.79 -8.74 -16.39
C THR A 138 -22.42 -7.92 -17.63
N HIS A 139 -21.12 -7.78 -17.93
CA HIS A 139 -20.68 -7.05 -19.12
C HIS A 139 -20.94 -7.87 -20.39
N ASP A 140 -20.62 -9.17 -20.39
CA ASP A 140 -20.89 -10.10 -21.52
C ASP A 140 -22.39 -10.25 -21.81
N ALA A 141 -23.24 -10.23 -20.78
CA ALA A 141 -24.70 -10.31 -20.96
C ALA A 141 -25.32 -9.04 -21.58
N LEU A 142 -24.65 -7.88 -21.47
CA LEU A 142 -25.10 -6.60 -22.04
C LEU A 142 -24.49 -6.32 -23.44
N THR A 143 -23.45 -7.07 -23.84
CA THR A 143 -22.79 -6.93 -25.15
C THR A 143 -23.08 -8.06 -26.13
N ALA A 144 -23.89 -9.05 -25.74
CA ALA A 144 -24.35 -10.10 -26.66
C ALA A 144 -25.20 -9.48 -27.79
N PRO A 145 -24.85 -9.68 -29.08
CA PRO A 145 -25.66 -9.20 -30.18
C PRO A 145 -27.01 -9.91 -30.17
N ALA A 146 -28.10 -9.14 -30.20
CA ALA A 146 -29.44 -9.68 -30.37
C ALA A 146 -29.46 -10.60 -31.59
N ALA A 147 -29.71 -11.89 -31.36
CA ALA A 147 -29.83 -12.88 -32.41
C ALA A 147 -30.92 -12.41 -33.39
N GLN A 148 -30.50 -12.05 -34.60
CA GLN A 148 -31.40 -11.78 -35.71
C GLN A 148 -31.95 -13.13 -36.19
N GLY A 149 -33.27 -13.17 -36.39
CA GLY A 149 -34.06 -14.38 -36.65
C GLY A 149 -33.91 -14.99 -38.03
#